data_AF-A0A8S1CJU8-F1
#
_entry.id   AF-A0A8S1CJU8-F1
#
_cell.length_a   1.000
_cell.length_b   1.000
_cell.length_c   1.000
_cell.angle_alpha   90.00
_cell.angle_beta   90.00
_cell.angle_gamma   90.00
#
_symmetry.space_group_name_H-M   'P 1'
#
loop_
_entity.id
_entity.type
_entity.pdbx_description
1 polymer ?
#
loop_
_entity_poly.entity_id
_entity_poly.type
_entity_poly.pdbx_seq_one_letter_code
_entity_poly.pdbx_strand_id
1 'polypeptide(L)'
;MNRDPGLICFKHCKSDIFVFSVPKSCPECNADLTTNTDITPFSIPFPFTRASQYPCSLVLRPTNGDFLRSYSNNADLHIGVTNSRGNIFSYDEHGLKEEPAKDWDECLSIQCNTTSSDVFETSWDSALNTCLQSTTRIITTATHLF
;
A
#
# COMPACT_ATOMS: atom_id res chain seq x y z
N MET A 1 13.76 -13.20 -0.01
CA MET A 1 12.78 -13.99 0.77
C MET A 1 11.45 -13.85 0.07
N ASN A 2 10.90 -14.94 -0.45
CA ASN A 2 9.67 -14.92 -1.22
C ASN A 2 8.50 -14.73 -0.23
N ARG A 3 8.09 -13.47 -0.01
CA ARG A 3 7.02 -13.10 0.94
C ARG A 3 5.63 -13.12 0.31
N ASP A 4 5.54 -13.44 -0.98
CA ASP A 4 4.28 -13.42 -1.71
C ASP A 4 3.77 -14.86 -1.93
N PRO A 5 2.86 -15.37 -1.08
CA PRO A 5 2.15 -16.61 -1.38
C PRO A 5 1.20 -16.46 -2.58
N GLY A 6 0.91 -15.22 -3.02
CA GLY A 6 -0.09 -14.90 -4.02
C GLY A 6 -1.52 -15.09 -3.48
N LEU A 7 -2.43 -14.19 -3.85
CA LEU A 7 -3.86 -14.48 -3.75
C LEU A 7 -4.18 -15.46 -4.87
N ILE A 8 -4.65 -16.66 -4.53
CA ILE A 8 -5.07 -17.67 -5.49
C ILE A 8 -6.57 -17.51 -5.70
N CYS A 9 -6.99 -17.51 -6.96
CA CYS A 9 -8.39 -17.63 -7.33
C CYS A 9 -8.65 -18.95 -8.05
N PHE A 10 -9.77 -19.56 -7.72
CA PHE A 10 -10.33 -20.69 -8.45
C PHE A 10 -11.85 -20.60 -8.49
N LYS A 11 -12.45 -21.23 -9.49
CA LYS A 11 -13.91 -21.29 -9.65
C LYS A 11 -14.48 -22.54 -9.00
N HIS A 12 -15.47 -22.36 -8.15
CA HIS A 12 -16.29 -23.43 -7.58
C HIS A 12 -17.65 -22.86 -7.16
N CYS A 13 -18.70 -23.68 -7.04
CA CYS A 13 -20.03 -23.19 -6.63
C CYS A 13 -20.61 -22.04 -7.51
N LYS A 14 -20.12 -21.89 -8.75
CA LYS A 14 -20.44 -20.74 -9.65
C LYS A 14 -19.95 -19.37 -9.13
N SER A 15 -18.99 -19.37 -8.19
CA SER A 15 -18.35 -18.18 -7.66
C SER A 15 -16.83 -18.26 -7.82
N ASP A 16 -16.20 -17.10 -7.83
CA ASP A 16 -14.76 -16.98 -7.69
C ASP A 16 -14.41 -17.06 -6.20
N ILE A 17 -13.56 -18.01 -5.82
CA ILE A 17 -13.11 -18.21 -4.44
C ILE A 17 -11.65 -17.77 -4.35
N PHE A 18 -11.36 -16.88 -3.39
CA PHE A 18 -10.06 -16.27 -3.18
C PHE A 18 -9.41 -16.79 -1.90
N VAL A 19 -8.20 -17.36 -1.99
CA VAL A 19 -7.50 -18.01 -0.87
C VAL A 19 -5.99 -17.79 -0.95
N PHE A 20 -5.28 -17.92 0.19
CA PHE A 20 -3.81 -17.93 0.21
C PHE A 20 -3.20 -19.30 -0.16
N SER A 21 -4.00 -20.35 -0.09
CA SER A 21 -3.66 -21.72 -0.46
C SER A 21 -4.95 -22.49 -0.74
N VAL A 22 -4.99 -23.30 -1.79
CA VAL A 22 -6.18 -24.10 -2.12
C VAL A 22 -6.48 -25.05 -0.95
N PRO A 23 -7.66 -24.93 -0.28
CA PRO A 23 -8.01 -25.79 0.84
C PRO A 23 -8.41 -27.18 0.35
N LYS A 24 -8.42 -28.17 1.24
CA LYS A 24 -8.91 -29.53 0.91
C LYS A 24 -10.42 -29.57 0.68
N SER A 25 -11.17 -28.68 1.34
CA SER A 25 -12.63 -28.62 1.27
C SER A 25 -13.07 -27.22 0.87
N CYS A 26 -14.14 -27.13 0.09
CA CYS A 26 -14.73 -25.87 -0.34
C CYS A 26 -15.22 -25.09 0.90
N PRO A 27 -14.81 -23.83 1.10
CA PRO A 27 -15.31 -23.03 2.23
C PRO A 27 -16.82 -22.75 2.16
N GLU A 28 -17.42 -22.82 0.98
CA GLU A 28 -18.85 -22.53 0.76
C GLU A 28 -19.75 -23.76 0.91
N CYS A 29 -19.41 -24.87 0.24
CA CYS A 29 -20.25 -26.08 0.21
C CYS A 29 -19.64 -27.32 0.89
N ASN A 30 -18.42 -27.19 1.42
CA ASN A 30 -17.67 -28.25 2.09
C ASN A 30 -17.34 -29.48 1.22
N ALA A 31 -17.52 -29.40 -0.10
CA ALA A 31 -17.12 -30.47 -1.03
C ALA A 31 -15.59 -30.64 -1.06
N ASP A 32 -15.11 -31.88 -1.24
CA ASP A 32 -13.68 -32.19 -1.38
C ASP A 32 -13.14 -31.62 -2.70
N LEU A 33 -12.14 -30.74 -2.58
CA LEU A 33 -11.48 -30.09 -3.71
C LEU A 33 -10.27 -30.90 -4.20
N THR A 34 -9.78 -31.87 -3.44
CA THR A 34 -8.57 -32.64 -3.80
C THR A 34 -8.80 -33.63 -4.94
N THR A 35 -10.04 -34.11 -5.09
CA THR A 35 -10.46 -35.03 -6.14
C THR A 35 -11.03 -34.33 -7.36
N ASN A 36 -11.21 -33.01 -7.30
CA ASN A 36 -11.88 -32.25 -8.35
C ASN A 36 -10.86 -31.71 -9.37
N THR A 37 -10.74 -32.41 -10.51
CA THR A 37 -9.81 -32.06 -11.60
C THR A 37 -10.19 -30.79 -12.37
N ASP A 38 -11.41 -30.29 -12.19
CA ASP A 38 -11.92 -29.13 -12.94
C ASP A 38 -11.55 -27.80 -12.27
N ILE A 39 -10.87 -27.85 -11.13
CA ILE A 39 -10.37 -26.66 -10.43
C ILE A 39 -9.02 -26.28 -11.02
N THR A 40 -8.99 -25.16 -11.74
CA THR A 40 -7.76 -24.55 -12.25
C THR A 40 -7.43 -23.32 -11.41
N PRO A 41 -6.60 -23.44 -10.35
CA PRO A 41 -6.18 -22.30 -9.57
C PRO A 41 -5.19 -21.43 -10.36
N PHE A 42 -5.30 -20.12 -10.22
CA PHE A 42 -4.32 -19.18 -10.73
C PHE A 42 -3.99 -18.11 -9.69
N SER A 43 -2.73 -17.66 -9.68
CA SER A 43 -2.31 -16.53 -8.85
C SER A 43 -2.78 -15.23 -9.48
N ILE A 44 -3.46 -14.41 -8.68
CA ILE A 44 -3.82 -13.04 -9.05
C ILE A 44 -2.57 -12.17 -8.94
N PRO A 45 -2.40 -11.20 -9.84
CA PRO A 45 -1.39 -10.16 -9.66
C PRO A 45 -1.50 -9.53 -8.26
N PHE A 46 -0.38 -9.44 -7.55
CA PHE A 46 -0.34 -8.79 -6.25
C PHE A 46 -0.75 -7.31 -6.42
N PRO A 47 -1.86 -6.86 -5.80
CA PRO A 47 -2.41 -5.53 -6.08
C PRO A 47 -1.63 -4.42 -5.39
N PHE A 48 -0.71 -4.78 -4.48
CA PHE A 48 0.09 -3.83 -3.73
C PHE A 48 1.45 -3.61 -4.39
N THR A 49 1.93 -2.39 -4.22
CA THR A 49 3.13 -1.89 -4.87
C THR A 49 4.10 -1.38 -3.82
N ARG A 50 5.37 -1.30 -4.22
CA ARG A 50 6.38 -0.59 -3.44
C ARG A 50 6.29 0.89 -3.79
N ALA A 51 5.93 1.72 -2.82
CA ALA A 51 5.75 3.16 -3.01
C ALA A 51 6.95 3.81 -3.72
N SER A 52 8.17 3.37 -3.38
CA SER A 52 9.41 3.88 -3.97
C SER A 52 9.54 3.74 -5.49
N GLN A 53 8.74 2.86 -6.12
CA GLN A 53 8.73 2.66 -7.57
C GLN A 53 7.72 3.55 -8.30
N TYR A 54 6.91 4.30 -7.56
CA TYR A 54 5.82 5.13 -8.08
C TYR A 54 6.10 6.58 -7.67
N PRO A 55 6.93 7.33 -8.43
CA PRO A 55 7.22 8.72 -8.13
C PRO A 55 5.95 9.58 -8.24
N CYS A 56 5.94 10.73 -7.57
CA CYS A 56 4.85 11.71 -7.67
C CYS A 56 3.45 11.10 -7.48
N SER A 57 3.29 10.26 -6.46
CA SER A 57 2.09 9.45 -6.25
C SER A 57 1.60 9.58 -4.82
N LEU A 58 0.28 9.45 -4.65
CA LEU A 58 -0.34 9.20 -3.36
C LEU A 58 -0.23 7.71 -3.05
N VAL A 59 0.19 7.36 -1.84
CA VAL A 59 0.34 5.98 -1.39
C VAL A 59 -0.44 5.74 -0.11
N LEU A 60 -1.05 4.56 0.00
CA LEU A 60 -1.90 4.16 1.11
C LEU A 60 -1.45 2.82 1.66
N ARG A 61 -1.43 2.68 2.97
CA ARG A 61 -1.24 1.40 3.66
C ARG A 61 -2.14 1.33 4.89
N PRO A 62 -2.42 0.14 5.46
CA PRO A 62 -2.98 0.07 6.79
C PRO A 62 -2.05 0.75 7.80
N THR A 63 -2.62 1.47 8.75
CA THR A 63 -1.83 2.03 9.86
C THR A 63 -1.11 0.92 10.61
N ASN A 64 -1.80 -0.22 10.82
CA ASN A 64 -1.26 -1.40 11.49
C ASN A 64 -1.40 -2.65 10.61
N GLY A 65 -0.33 -3.44 10.53
CA GLY A 65 -0.31 -4.70 9.79
C GLY A 65 -0.32 -4.53 8.26
N ASP A 66 -0.93 -5.49 7.57
CA ASP A 66 -1.07 -5.59 6.11
C ASP A 66 -2.54 -5.67 5.65
N PHE A 67 -2.77 -5.41 4.36
CA PHE A 67 -4.10 -5.38 3.74
C PHE A 67 -4.76 -6.76 3.63
N LEU A 68 -3.99 -7.84 3.57
CA LEU A 68 -4.49 -9.17 3.22
C LEU A 68 -4.91 -10.00 4.43
N ARG A 69 -4.29 -9.77 5.59
CA ARG A 69 -4.43 -10.61 6.79
C ARG A 69 -5.00 -9.86 7.98
N SER A 70 -4.64 -8.59 8.15
CA SER A 70 -4.96 -7.83 9.37
C SER A 70 -5.89 -6.64 9.15
N TYR A 71 -6.07 -6.20 7.91
CA TYR A 71 -6.94 -5.08 7.63
C TYR A 71 -8.42 -5.45 7.77
N SER A 72 -9.19 -4.54 8.35
CA SER A 72 -10.65 -4.62 8.46
C SER A 72 -11.24 -3.25 8.14
N ASN A 73 -12.52 -3.17 7.82
CA ASN A 73 -13.17 -1.91 7.41
C ASN A 73 -13.21 -0.83 8.49
N ASN A 74 -12.83 -1.18 9.70
CA ASN A 74 -12.77 -0.38 10.91
C ASN A 74 -11.32 -0.08 11.34
N ALA A 75 -10.33 -0.49 10.54
CA ALA A 75 -8.93 -0.11 10.71
C ALA A 75 -8.64 1.19 9.93
N ASP A 76 -7.84 2.06 10.53
CA ASP A 76 -7.39 3.29 9.88
C ASP A 76 -6.38 3.01 8.76
N LEU A 77 -6.38 3.90 7.77
CA LEU A 77 -5.38 3.94 6.71
C LEU A 77 -4.38 5.05 6.99
N HIS A 78 -3.11 4.76 6.74
CA HIS A 78 -2.03 5.74 6.76
C HIS A 78 -1.73 6.19 5.33
N ILE A 79 -1.60 7.50 5.16
CA ILE A 79 -1.45 8.15 3.86
C ILE A 79 -0.04 8.73 3.74
N GLY A 80 0.59 8.48 2.61
CA GLY A 80 1.87 9.05 2.25
C GLY A 80 1.86 9.56 0.81
N VAL A 81 2.91 10.28 0.46
CA VAL A 81 3.17 10.79 -0.87
C VAL A 81 4.61 10.52 -1.25
N THR A 82 4.86 10.26 -2.53
CA THR A 82 6.23 10.10 -3.05
C THR A 82 6.66 11.35 -3.79
N ASN A 83 7.91 11.77 -3.62
CA ASN A 83 8.49 12.82 -4.46
C ASN A 83 8.84 12.29 -5.86
N SER A 84 9.41 13.13 -6.72
CA SER A 84 9.85 12.76 -8.08
C SER A 84 10.86 11.62 -8.12
N ARG A 85 11.60 11.39 -7.02
CA ARG A 85 12.62 10.34 -6.89
C ARG A 85 12.09 9.07 -6.21
N GLY A 86 10.82 9.05 -5.81
CA GLY A 86 10.23 7.94 -5.07
C GLY A 86 10.56 7.92 -3.57
N ASN A 87 11.16 8.97 -2.99
CA ASN A 87 11.23 9.08 -1.53
C ASN A 87 9.83 9.28 -0.97
N ILE A 88 9.50 8.59 0.12
CA ILE A 88 8.16 8.58 0.71
C ILE A 88 8.11 9.61 1.84
N PHE A 89 7.02 10.35 1.91
CA PHE A 89 6.73 11.27 2.99
C PHE A 89 5.34 10.96 3.55
N SER A 90 5.19 10.95 4.86
CA SER A 90 3.89 10.80 5.52
C SER A 90 3.69 11.90 6.55
N TYR A 91 2.43 12.17 6.88
CA TYR A 91 2.08 13.17 7.88
C TYR A 91 1.57 12.47 9.14
N ASP A 92 2.14 12.80 10.30
CA ASP A 92 1.66 12.36 11.59
C ASP A 92 1.49 13.54 12.58
N GLU A 93 1.32 13.25 13.85
CA GLU A 93 1.19 14.26 14.91
C GLU A 93 2.41 15.18 15.07
N HIS A 94 3.57 14.79 14.55
CA HIS A 94 4.78 15.60 14.46
C HIS A 94 4.94 16.28 13.10
N GLY A 95 3.93 16.18 12.24
CA GLY A 95 3.86 16.79 10.93
C GLY A 95 4.46 15.92 9.82
N LEU A 96 4.92 16.57 8.74
CA LEU A 96 5.42 15.84 7.57
C LEU A 96 6.83 15.32 7.85
N LYS A 97 7.07 14.03 7.59
CA LYS A 97 8.38 13.38 7.72
C LYS A 97 8.66 12.46 6.55
N GLU A 98 9.95 12.25 6.26
CA GLU A 98 10.38 11.22 5.32
C GLU A 98 10.30 9.84 5.98
N GLU A 99 9.83 8.85 5.23
CA GLU A 99 9.61 7.49 5.71
C GLU A 99 10.58 6.48 5.09
N PRO A 100 10.98 5.44 5.83
CA PRO A 100 11.74 4.34 5.25
C PRO A 100 10.95 3.60 4.17
N ALA A 101 11.54 3.40 2.99
CA ALA A 101 10.86 2.73 1.87
C ALA A 101 10.31 1.34 2.20
N LYS A 102 11.02 0.57 3.05
CA LYS A 102 10.62 -0.77 3.50
C LYS A 102 9.25 -0.80 4.20
N ASP A 103 8.84 0.30 4.82
CA ASP A 103 7.59 0.39 5.56
C ASP A 103 6.41 0.68 4.61
N TRP A 104 6.71 0.88 3.32
CA TRP A 104 5.77 1.20 2.25
C TRP A 104 5.93 0.25 1.04
N ASP A 105 6.35 -1.00 1.29
CA ASP A 105 6.53 -2.02 0.24
C ASP A 105 5.22 -2.72 -0.17
N GLU A 106 4.17 -2.61 0.64
CA GLU A 106 2.83 -3.19 0.40
C GLU A 106 1.76 -2.10 0.46
N CYS A 107 1.83 -1.16 -0.49
CA CYS A 107 0.93 -0.02 -0.56
C CYS A 107 -0.04 -0.11 -1.75
N LEU A 108 -1.12 0.65 -1.67
CA LEU A 108 -1.87 1.06 -2.86
C LEU A 108 -1.29 2.37 -3.37
N SER A 109 -0.95 2.45 -4.65
CA SER A 109 -0.42 3.66 -5.28
C SER A 109 -1.43 4.27 -6.25
N ILE A 110 -1.68 5.56 -6.10
CA ILE A 110 -2.49 6.38 -7.01
C ILE A 110 -1.57 7.43 -7.62
N GLN A 111 -1.29 7.29 -8.91
CA GLN A 111 -0.39 8.20 -9.61
C GLN A 111 -1.05 9.58 -9.76
N CYS A 112 -0.37 10.63 -9.27
CA CYS A 112 -0.92 12.00 -9.30
C CYS A 112 -0.62 12.74 -10.60
N ASN A 113 0.30 12.23 -11.42
CA ASN A 113 0.56 12.74 -12.76
C ASN A 113 0.18 11.70 -13.82
N THR A 114 -0.53 12.14 -14.86
CA THR A 114 -0.79 11.29 -16.05
C THR A 114 0.24 11.54 -17.14
N THR A 115 0.99 12.65 -17.06
CA THR A 115 2.09 13.03 -17.95
C THR A 115 3.27 13.49 -17.09
N SER A 116 4.38 12.74 -17.14
CA SER A 116 5.63 13.14 -16.52
C SER A 116 6.14 14.40 -17.22
N SER A 117 6.18 15.52 -16.50
CA SER A 117 6.82 16.75 -16.97
C SER A 117 7.71 17.28 -15.87
N ASP A 118 8.91 17.72 -16.25
CA ASP A 118 9.91 18.27 -15.33
C ASP A 118 9.32 19.42 -14.49
N VAL A 119 8.39 20.19 -15.08
CA VAL A 119 7.70 21.30 -14.40
C VAL A 119 6.80 20.80 -13.27
N PHE A 120 6.02 19.73 -13.50
CA PHE A 120 5.18 19.14 -12.46
C PHE A 120 6.04 18.57 -11.33
N GLU A 121 7.06 17.79 -11.67
CA GLU A 121 7.96 17.15 -10.70
C GLU A 121 8.67 18.19 -9.83
N THR A 122 9.17 19.26 -10.45
CA THR A 122 9.81 20.37 -9.73
C THR A 122 8.83 21.07 -8.78
N SER A 123 7.61 21.35 -9.24
CA SER A 123 6.57 22.00 -8.43
C SER A 123 6.14 21.12 -7.24
N TRP A 124 5.96 19.82 -7.50
CA TRP A 124 5.60 18.81 -6.51
C TRP A 124 6.67 18.71 -5.41
N ASP A 125 7.93 18.53 -5.79
CA ASP A 125 9.05 18.44 -4.86
C ASP A 125 9.24 19.73 -4.06
N SER A 126 9.05 20.89 -4.70
CA SER A 126 9.11 22.19 -4.03
C SER A 126 8.03 22.33 -2.95
N ALA A 127 6.80 21.89 -3.24
CA ALA A 127 5.71 21.89 -2.28
C ALA A 127 6.01 20.97 -1.08
N LEU A 128 6.50 19.75 -1.31
CA LEU A 128 6.89 18.82 -0.24
C LEU A 128 7.99 19.41 0.65
N ASN A 129 9.05 19.97 0.04
CA ASN A 129 10.14 20.59 0.78
C ASN A 129 9.68 21.79 1.63
N THR A 130 8.74 22.58 1.11
CA THR A 130 8.15 23.72 1.85
C THR A 130 7.36 23.23 3.07
N CYS A 131 6.59 22.16 2.93
CA CYS A 131 5.83 21.54 4.02
C CYS A 131 6.76 20.95 5.11
N LEU A 132 7.87 20.31 4.72
CA LEU A 132 8.88 19.79 5.66
C LEU A 132 9.49 20.92 6.51
N GLN A 133 9.90 22.02 5.86
CA GLN A 133 10.50 23.16 6.58
C GLN A 133 9.51 23.85 7.53
N SER A 134 8.23 23.90 7.15
CA SER A 134 7.17 24.48 7.99
C SER A 134 6.90 23.64 9.24
N THR A 135 7.00 22.32 9.12
CA THR A 135 6.86 21.38 10.24
C THR A 135 7.97 21.57 11.29
N THR A 136 9.23 21.65 10.85
CA THR A 136 10.38 21.91 11.73
C THR A 136 10.24 23.22 12.51
N ARG A 137 9.67 24.25 11.89
CA ARG A 137 9.46 25.56 12.52
C ARG A 137 8.44 25.52 13.66
N ILE A 138 7.33 24.80 13.49
CA ILE A 138 6.28 24.69 14.51
C ILE A 138 6.80 23.97 15.77
N ILE A 139 7.53 22.86 15.59
CA ILE A 139 8.11 22.10 16.70
C ILE A 139 9.15 22.93 17.46
N THR A 140 10.00 23.68 16.73
CA THR A 140 11.05 24.51 17.37
C THR A 140 10.47 25.67 18.17
N THR A 141 9.35 26.27 17.74
CA THR A 141 8.68 27.30 18.54
C THR A 141 7.97 26.74 19.78
N ALA A 142 7.52 25.48 19.75
CA ALA A 142 6.87 24.84 20.90
C ALA A 142 7.87 24.44 22.00
N THR A 143 9.10 24.05 21.64
CA THR A 143 10.15 23.69 22.62
C THR A 143 10.77 24.88 23.35
N HIS A 144 10.55 26.11 22.90
CA HIS A 144 10.95 27.33 23.60
C HIS A 144 9.87 27.90 24.54
N LEU A 145 8.73 27.21 24.70
CA LEU A 145 7.62 27.61 25.56
C LEU A 145 7.44 26.72 26.81
N PHE A 146 8.42 25.86 27.12
CA PHE A 146 8.49 25.07 28.35
C PHE A 146 9.84 25.24 29.05
#